data_AF-A0A3Q8ZJL4-F1
#
_entry.id   AF-A0A3Q8ZJL4-F1
#
_cell.length_a   1.000
_cell.length_b   1.000
_cell.length_c   1.000
_cell.angle_alpha   90.00
_cell.angle_beta   90.00
_cell.angle_gamma   90.00
#
_symmetry.space_group_name_H-M   'P 1'
#
loop_
_entity.id
_entity.type
_entity.pdbx_description
1 polymer ?
#
loop_
_entity_poly.entity_id
_entity_poly.type
_entity_poly.pdbx_seq_one_letter_code
_entity_poly.pdbx_strand_id
1 'polypeptide(L)' 'MRCTHFVGFKGDEYLSAVRVFGKPDFVHKGWDLRARREIADGDLIVFAQGGPEQEPRVKSYDDIREPAP' A
#
# COMPACT_ATOMS: atom_id res chain seq x y z
N MET A 1 -17.04 4.96 -6.72
CA MET A 1 -16.39 6.02 -5.92
C MET A 1 -14.91 5.68 -5.91
N ARG A 2 -14.00 6.63 -6.17
CA ARG A 2 -12.56 6.33 -6.30
C ARG A 2 -11.93 6.12 -4.92
N CYS A 3 -11.24 5.00 -4.70
CA CYS A 3 -10.47 4.74 -3.49
C CYS A 3 -8.99 5.10 -3.68
N THR A 4 -8.32 5.48 -2.60
CA THR A 4 -6.89 5.82 -2.58
C THR A 4 -6.11 4.78 -1.77
N HIS A 5 -5.13 4.15 -2.40
CA HIS A 5 -4.32 3.07 -1.85
C HIS A 5 -2.89 3.54 -1.66
N PHE A 6 -2.39 3.49 -0.43
CA PHE A 6 -0.98 3.78 -0.13
C PHE A 6 -0.22 2.46 0.04
N VAL A 7 0.85 2.26 -0.73
CA VAL A 7 1.60 1.00 -0.77
C VAL A 7 3.04 1.19 -0.33
N GLY A 8 3.45 0.47 0.72
CA GLY A 8 4.86 0.37 1.13
C GLY A 8 5.39 1.49 2.02
N PHE A 9 4.53 2.39 2.52
CA PHE A 9 4.89 3.47 3.42
C PHE A 9 5.28 2.94 4.81
N LYS A 10 6.40 3.44 5.36
CA LYS A 10 6.95 3.01 6.66
C LYS A 10 7.42 4.16 7.55
N GLY A 11 7.55 5.38 7.01
CA GLY A 11 8.06 6.54 7.73
C GLY A 11 7.40 7.85 7.31
N ASP A 12 8.17 8.94 7.41
CA ASP A 12 7.69 10.31 7.19
C ASP A 12 7.21 10.57 5.76
N GLU A 13 7.60 9.75 4.78
CA GLU A 13 7.10 9.81 3.42
C GLU A 13 5.57 9.63 3.35
N TYR A 14 4.97 8.98 4.35
CA TYR A 14 3.52 8.91 4.52
C TYR A 14 2.90 10.30 4.71
N LEU A 15 3.49 11.13 5.58
CA LEU A 15 2.97 12.47 5.87
C LEU A 15 3.04 13.37 4.63
N SER A 16 4.12 13.27 3.87
CA SER A 16 4.26 13.97 2.59
C SER A 16 3.21 13.52 1.58
N ALA A 17 2.98 12.21 1.44
CA ALA A 17 1.94 11.68 0.55
C ALA A 17 0.53 12.14 0.98
N VAL A 18 0.23 12.14 2.28
CA VAL A 18 -1.06 12.65 2.79
C VAL A 18 -1.28 14.11 2.43
N ARG A 19 -0.23 14.94 2.46
CA ARG A 19 -0.35 16.36 2.07
C ARG A 19 -0.66 16.56 0.59
N VAL A 20 -0.21 15.65 -0.28
CA VAL A 20 -0.37 15.76 -1.74
C VAL A 20 -1.66 15.10 -2.21
N PHE A 21 -1.95 13.89 -1.72
CA PHE A 21 -3.02 13.03 -2.23
C PHE A 21 -4.24 12.95 -1.28
N GLY A 22 -4.13 13.50 -0.07
CA GLY A 22 -5.11 13.31 0.99
C GLY A 22 -4.89 12.03 1.79
N LYS A 23 -5.77 11.77 2.77
CA LYS A 23 -5.70 10.53 3.56
C LYS A 23 -6.08 9.34 2.67
N PRO A 24 -5.34 8.22 2.73
CA PRO A 24 -5.71 7.02 2.00
C PRO A 24 -6.93 6.35 2.63
N ASP A 25 -7.66 5.60 1.80
CA ASP A 25 -8.71 4.67 2.23
C ASP A 25 -8.10 3.34 2.67
N PHE A 26 -7.00 2.91 2.01
CA PHE A 26 -6.30 1.66 2.30
C PHE A 26 -4.79 1.88 2.43
N VAL A 27 -4.17 1.21 3.41
CA VAL A 27 -2.71 1.20 3.60
C VAL A 27 -2.19 -0.22 3.53
N HIS A 28 -1.40 -0.49 2.49
CA HIS A 28 -0.73 -1.76 2.26
C HIS A 28 0.72 -1.69 2.75
N LYS A 29 1.13 -2.66 3.58
CA LYS A 29 2.52 -2.74 4.09
C LYS A 29 3.56 -2.87 2.98
N GLY A 30 3.16 -3.38 1.82
CA GLY A 30 3.97 -3.47 0.62
C GLY A 30 3.14 -4.01 -0.56
N TRP A 31 3.80 -4.19 -1.70
CA TRP A 31 3.17 -4.70 -2.91
C TRP A 31 3.10 -6.23 -2.89
N ASP A 32 1.90 -6.78 -2.68
CA ASP A 32 1.62 -8.21 -2.64
C ASP A 32 0.33 -8.58 -3.38
N LEU A 33 0.04 -9.89 -3.48
CA LEU A 33 -1.14 -10.38 -4.18
C LEU A 33 -2.47 -9.90 -3.56
N ARG A 34 -2.50 -9.58 -2.27
CA ARG A 34 -3.69 -9.01 -1.62
C ARG A 34 -3.88 -7.57 -2.06
N ALA A 35 -2.83 -6.75 -1.96
CA ALA A 35 -2.84 -5.37 -2.41
C ALA A 35 -3.31 -5.26 -3.87
N ARG A 36 -2.81 -6.15 -4.75
CA ARG A 36 -3.24 -6.19 -6.16
C ARG A 36 -4.72 -6.56 -6.34
N ARG A 37 -5.26 -7.47 -5.53
CA ARG A 37 -6.66 -7.91 -5.63
C ARG A 37 -7.66 -6.88 -5.11
N GLU A 38 -7.23 -6.01 -4.19
CA GLU A 38 -8.07 -4.99 -3.59
C GLU A 38 -8.17 -3.70 -4.42
N ILE A 39 -7.36 -3.58 -5.49
CA ILE A 39 -7.39 -2.44 -6.42
C ILE A 39 -8.47 -2.68 -7.48
N ALA A 40 -9.33 -1.68 -7.69
CA ALA A 40 -10.31 -1.65 -8.76
C ALA A 40 -9.98 -0.60 -9.82
N ASP A 41 -10.64 -0.70 -10.98
CA ASP A 41 -10.50 0.27 -12.06
C ASP A 41 -10.90 1.68 -11.59
N GLY A 42 -9.99 2.63 -11.80
CA GLY A 42 -10.18 4.03 -11.44
C GLY A 42 -9.66 4.41 -10.05
N ASP A 43 -9.17 3.46 -9.26
CA ASP A 43 -8.50 3.75 -7.98
C ASP A 43 -7.17 4.48 -8.16
N LEU A 44 -6.80 5.29 -7.16
CA LEU A 44 -5.52 5.97 -7.11
C LEU A 44 -4.55 5.14 -6.26
N ILE A 45 -3.46 4.68 -6.87
CA ILE A 45 -2.43 3.90 -6.17
C ILE A 45 -1.16 4.75 -6.04
N VAL A 46 -0.71 4.96 -4.82
CA VAL A 46 0.51 5.70 -4.50
C VAL A 46 1.52 4.72 -3.92
N PHE A 47 2.65 4.54 -4.61
CA PHE A 47 3.74 3.71 -4.15
C PHE A 47 4.77 4.57 -3.41
N ALA A 48 5.16 4.17 -2.20
CA ALA A 48 6.27 4.79 -1.49
C ALA A 48 7.62 4.56 -2.23
N GLN A 49 7.75 3.40 -2.86
CA GLN A 49 8.93 2.99 -3.62
C GLN A 49 8.47 2.12 -4.79
N GLY A 50 9.11 2.29 -5.96
CA GLY A 50 8.78 1.50 -7.13
C GLY A 50 7.46 1.89 -7.78
N GLY A 51 6.82 0.93 -8.43
CA GLY A 51 5.58 1.13 -9.16
C GLY A 51 4.88 -0.19 -9.51
N PRO A 52 3.74 -0.13 -10.22
CA PRO A 52 2.90 -1.29 -10.48
C PRO A 52 3.55 -2.33 -11.41
N GLU A 53 4.59 -1.95 -12.15
CA GLU A 53 5.39 -2.85 -13.01
C GLU A 53 6.19 -3.89 -12.20
N GLN A 54 6.32 -3.71 -10.89
CA GLN A 54 6.97 -4.71 -10.04
C GLN A 54 6.05 -5.91 -9.83
N GLU A 55 6.59 -7.12 -9.96
CA GLU A 55 5.84 -8.31 -9.63
C GLU A 55 5.44 -8.31 -8.13
N PRO A 56 4.15 -8.46 -7.80
CA PRO A 56 3.70 -8.49 -6.43
C PRO A 56 4.29 -9.70 -5.70
N ARG A 57 4.62 -9.52 -4.42
CA ARG A 57 5.06 -10.64 -3.59
C ARG A 57 3.94 -11.69 -3.52
N VAL A 58 4.31 -12.94 -3.76
CA VAL A 58 3.39 -14.09 -3.73
C VAL A 58 2.84 -14.34 -2.32
N LYS A 59 3.66 -14.09 -1.29
CA LYS A 59 3.24 -14.18 0.11
C LYS A 59 2.88 -12.78 0.63
N SER A 60 1.67 -12.64 1.15
CA SER A 60 1.21 -11.41 1.76
C SER A 60 2.02 -11.04 3.00
N TYR A 61 2.04 -9.76 3.33
CA TYR A 61 2.61 -9.30 4.60
C TYR A 61 1.74 -9.76 5.78
N ASP A 62 2.39 -10.07 6.90
CA ASP A 62 1.68 -10.40 8.13
C ASP A 62 0.95 -9.15 8.66
N ASP A 63 -0.29 -9.30 9.12
CA ASP A 63 -1.08 -8.20 9.69
C ASP A 63 -0.48 -7.73 11.03
N ILE A 64 0.00 -8.68 11.85
CA ILE A 64 0.65 -8.45 13.15
C ILE A 64 1.93 -9.28 13.21
N ARG A 65 2.98 -8.74 13.83
CA ARG A 65 4.14 -9.53 14.24
C ARG A 65 3.98 -9.86 15.71
N GLU A 66 3.76 -11.12 16.02
CA GLU A 66 3.79 -11.60 17.40
C GLU A 66 5.24 -11.65 17.88
N PRO A 67 5.55 -11.22 19.11
CA PRO A 67 6.86 -11.45 19.69
C PRO A 67 7.11 -12.96 19.78
N ALA A 68 8.35 -13.39 19.53
CA ALA A 68 8.76 -14.77 19.78
C ALA A 68 8.51 -15.10 21.27
N PRO A 69 8.14 -16.36 21.59
CA PRO A 69 7.82 -16.77 22.96
C PRO A 69 8.96 -16.52 23.93
#